data_AF-A0A239CZE0-F1
#
_entry.id   AF-A0A239CZE0-F1
#
_cell.length_a   1.000
_cell.length_b   1.000
_cell.length_c   1.000
_cell.angle_alpha   90.00
_cell.angle_beta   90.00
_cell.angle_gamma   90.00
#
_symmetry.space_group_name_H-M   'P 1'
#
loop_
_entity.id
_entity.type
_entity.pdbx_description
1 polymer ?
#
loop_
_entity_poly.entity_id
_entity_poly.type
_entity_poly.pdbx_seq_one_letter_code
_entity_poly.pdbx_strand_id
1 'polypeptide(L)'
;MKLLNTIEIEPLDYAKNEYESPTVSKVENPKDWSDFWYKCISDSHLQNLQPIELGSYLVDINKIGESELKTILKKELKDVDLSNIQEGVSQIIGGIVILENDKIILEPTCCGDISDIRNWEEVGNAQLNKWTQLWIGHPWIFYKRIDNYIAISDYTDYNLEDFNGISEKYKFSEQELLSEIKLCRNNQIKFENRISEILKELEIKNANEIAKLMTGNK
;
A
#
# COMPACT_ATOMS: atom_id res chain seq x y z
N MET A 1 7.51 -2.14 -16.92
CA MET A 1 7.33 -1.84 -15.48
C MET A 1 5.86 -2.05 -15.12
N LYS A 2 5.54 -2.33 -13.86
CA LYS A 2 4.17 -2.58 -13.40
C LYS A 2 3.96 -1.92 -12.04
N LEU A 3 2.76 -1.40 -11.79
CA LEU A 3 2.34 -0.96 -10.47
C LEU A 3 1.37 -1.95 -9.81
N LEU A 4 1.52 -2.18 -8.51
CA LEU A 4 0.58 -2.95 -7.69
C LEU A 4 -0.02 -2.04 -6.61
N ASN A 5 -1.33 -2.11 -6.43
CA ASN A 5 -1.94 -1.65 -5.19
C ASN A 5 -1.81 -2.74 -4.13
N THR A 6 -1.26 -2.38 -2.99
CA THR A 6 -1.03 -3.30 -1.89
C THR A 6 -1.64 -2.77 -0.61
N ILE A 7 -2.04 -3.69 0.27
CA ILE A 7 -2.31 -3.39 1.67
C ILE A 7 -1.30 -4.12 2.55
N GLU A 8 -0.97 -3.53 3.69
CA GLU A 8 -0.11 -4.17 4.69
C GLU A 8 -0.94 -5.07 5.60
N ILE A 9 -0.45 -6.29 5.82
CA ILE A 9 -1.03 -7.25 6.76
C ILE A 9 -0.04 -7.41 7.91
N GLU A 10 -0.13 -6.53 8.90
CA GLU A 10 0.75 -6.57 10.06
C GLU A 10 0.58 -7.91 10.81
N PRO A 11 1.63 -8.72 10.99
CA PRO A 11 1.50 -10.07 11.52
C PRO A 11 0.81 -10.12 12.89
N LEU A 12 1.25 -9.30 13.83
CA LEU A 12 0.76 -9.36 15.21
C LEU A 12 -0.70 -8.93 15.36
N ASP A 13 -1.24 -8.18 14.39
CA ASP A 13 -2.63 -7.77 14.37
C ASP A 13 -3.61 -8.93 14.20
N TYR A 14 -3.15 -10.05 13.64
CA TYR A 14 -3.94 -11.24 13.35
C TYR A 14 -3.56 -12.44 14.22
N ALA A 15 -2.57 -12.30 15.09
CA ALA A 15 -2.13 -13.33 16.02
C ALA A 15 -3.10 -13.45 17.21
N LYS A 16 -3.33 -14.69 17.67
CA LYS A 16 -4.06 -14.99 18.93
C LYS A 16 -3.12 -15.33 20.08
N ASN A 17 -1.88 -15.71 19.75
CA ASN A 17 -0.83 -16.00 20.72
C ASN A 17 0.30 -14.98 20.58
N GLU A 18 1.14 -14.90 21.62
CA GLU A 18 2.40 -14.19 21.52
C GLU A 18 3.39 -15.01 20.68
N TYR A 19 3.91 -14.40 19.62
CA TYR A 19 4.95 -14.96 18.77
C TYR A 19 6.18 -14.07 18.83
N GLU A 20 7.33 -14.68 19.05
CA GLU A 20 8.61 -13.99 18.96
C GLU A 20 8.90 -13.65 17.49
N SER A 21 9.20 -12.38 17.23
CA SER A 21 9.67 -11.94 15.93
C SER A 21 11.13 -12.42 15.69
N PRO A 22 11.53 -12.60 14.42
CA PRO A 22 12.94 -12.89 14.11
C PRO A 22 13.87 -11.81 14.65
N THR A 23 15.04 -12.22 15.16
CA THR A 23 16.04 -11.31 15.75
C THR A 23 16.98 -10.67 14.71
N VAL A 24 16.93 -11.15 13.46
CA VAL A 24 17.77 -10.69 12.34
C VAL A 24 16.96 -9.78 11.41
N SER A 25 17.63 -8.98 10.59
CA SER A 25 16.93 -8.11 9.64
C SER A 25 16.18 -8.90 8.56
N LYS A 26 15.13 -8.29 7.98
CA LYS A 26 14.41 -8.85 6.82
C LYS A 26 15.32 -9.13 5.63
N VAL A 27 16.34 -8.29 5.42
CA VAL A 27 17.34 -8.45 4.35
C VAL A 27 18.23 -9.66 4.59
N GLU A 28 18.60 -9.92 5.85
CA GLU A 28 19.49 -11.02 6.21
C GLU A 28 18.80 -12.39 6.11
N ASN A 29 17.57 -12.50 6.60
CA ASN A 29 16.81 -13.75 6.52
C ASN A 29 15.32 -13.51 6.22
N PRO A 30 14.97 -13.22 4.96
CA PRO A 30 13.58 -12.97 4.57
C PRO A 30 12.67 -14.18 4.80
N LYS A 31 13.23 -15.40 4.80
CA LYS A 31 12.46 -16.63 5.03
C LYS A 31 11.91 -16.69 6.46
N ASP A 32 12.72 -16.40 7.47
CA ASP A 32 12.26 -16.41 8.87
C ASP A 32 11.15 -15.39 9.10
N TRP A 33 11.24 -14.23 8.45
CA TRP A 33 10.19 -13.20 8.48
C TRP A 33 8.90 -13.66 7.79
N SER A 34 8.98 -14.38 6.67
CA SER A 34 7.81 -15.01 6.06
C SER A 34 7.21 -16.12 6.93
N ASP A 35 8.03 -16.98 7.53
CA ASP A 35 7.57 -18.04 8.42
C ASP A 35 6.85 -17.45 9.65
N PHE A 36 7.41 -16.38 10.23
CA PHE A 36 6.79 -15.60 11.30
C PHE A 36 5.45 -15.02 10.85
N TRP A 37 5.42 -14.34 9.71
CA TRP A 37 4.20 -13.74 9.17
C TRP A 37 3.08 -14.77 8.97
N TYR A 38 3.39 -15.88 8.28
CA TYR A 38 2.42 -16.96 8.07
C TYR A 38 1.93 -17.57 9.38
N LYS A 39 2.82 -17.75 10.37
CA LYS A 39 2.45 -18.26 11.69
C LYS A 39 1.43 -17.35 12.38
N CYS A 40 1.67 -16.04 12.36
CA CYS A 40 0.78 -15.06 12.98
C CYS A 40 -0.58 -15.01 12.29
N ILE A 41 -0.62 -14.83 10.97
CA ILE A 41 -1.88 -14.63 10.24
C ILE A 41 -2.74 -15.90 10.15
N SER A 42 -2.12 -17.08 10.32
CA SER A 42 -2.84 -18.38 10.36
C SER A 42 -3.83 -18.48 11.52
N ASP A 43 -3.57 -17.79 12.64
CA ASP A 43 -4.50 -17.73 13.77
C ASP A 43 -5.85 -17.12 13.38
N SER A 44 -5.86 -16.30 12.33
CA SER A 44 -7.05 -15.66 11.74
C SER A 44 -7.47 -16.27 10.40
N HIS A 45 -6.96 -17.45 10.05
CA HIS A 45 -7.26 -18.17 8.80
C HIS A 45 -6.88 -17.41 7.52
N LEU A 46 -5.79 -16.62 7.56
CA LEU A 46 -5.32 -15.81 6.43
C LEU A 46 -4.12 -16.42 5.69
N GLN A 47 -3.80 -17.70 5.91
CA GLN A 47 -2.63 -18.37 5.32
C GLN A 47 -2.64 -18.49 3.79
N ASN A 48 -3.79 -18.22 3.14
CA ASN A 48 -3.89 -18.19 1.68
C ASN A 48 -3.40 -16.87 1.07
N LEU A 49 -3.15 -15.85 1.89
CA LEU A 49 -2.59 -14.59 1.41
C LEU A 49 -1.19 -14.81 0.84
N GLN A 50 -0.89 -14.07 -0.22
CA GLN A 50 0.39 -14.14 -0.92
C GLN A 50 1.09 -12.78 -0.78
N PRO A 51 2.20 -12.71 -0.04
CA PRO A 51 2.97 -11.49 0.03
C PRO A 51 3.60 -11.21 -1.33
N ILE A 52 3.85 -9.94 -1.63
CA ILE A 52 4.45 -9.54 -2.91
C ILE A 52 5.87 -10.10 -3.10
N GLU A 53 6.58 -10.36 -2.01
CA GLU A 53 7.86 -11.07 -1.98
C GLU A 53 8.11 -11.74 -0.61
N LEU A 54 9.17 -12.54 -0.53
CA LEU A 54 9.59 -13.20 0.71
C LEU A 54 10.02 -12.15 1.75
N GLY A 55 9.52 -12.27 2.97
CA GLY A 55 9.76 -11.34 4.08
C GLY A 55 8.89 -10.07 4.08
N SER A 56 8.13 -9.82 3.01
CA SER A 56 7.20 -8.69 2.92
C SER A 56 5.85 -9.02 3.58
N TYR A 57 5.18 -7.98 4.07
CA TYR A 57 3.82 -8.05 4.63
C TYR A 57 2.78 -7.42 3.70
N LEU A 58 3.24 -6.88 2.56
CA LEU A 58 2.39 -6.25 1.58
C LEU A 58 1.74 -7.31 0.70
N VAL A 59 0.43 -7.18 0.49
CA VAL A 59 -0.38 -8.11 -0.31
C VAL A 59 -1.10 -7.34 -1.42
N ASP A 60 -1.00 -7.83 -2.66
CA ASP A 60 -1.73 -7.28 -3.81
C ASP A 60 -3.24 -7.41 -3.60
N ILE A 61 -3.96 -6.27 -3.59
CA ILE A 61 -5.41 -6.22 -3.34
C ILE A 61 -6.22 -7.06 -4.34
N ASN A 62 -5.68 -7.28 -5.53
CA ASN A 62 -6.33 -8.07 -6.58
C ASN A 62 -6.23 -9.58 -6.34
N LYS A 63 -5.34 -10.01 -5.45
CA LYS A 63 -5.11 -11.43 -5.10
C LYS A 63 -5.79 -11.85 -3.80
N ILE A 64 -6.29 -10.90 -3.01
CA ILE A 64 -7.00 -11.20 -1.75
C ILE A 64 -8.34 -11.86 -2.08
N GLY A 65 -8.62 -13.03 -1.50
CA GLY A 65 -9.91 -13.71 -1.62
C GLY A 65 -11.02 -13.04 -0.81
N GLU A 66 -12.28 -13.37 -1.10
CA GLU A 66 -13.43 -12.77 -0.38
C GLU A 66 -13.46 -13.16 1.10
N SER A 67 -13.13 -14.41 1.42
CA SER A 67 -13.03 -14.90 2.80
C SER A 67 -11.98 -14.14 3.61
N GLU A 68 -10.79 -13.95 3.04
CA GLU A 68 -9.68 -13.25 3.66
C GLU A 68 -10.02 -11.76 3.82
N LEU A 69 -10.57 -11.14 2.78
CA LEU A 69 -11.00 -9.74 2.83
C LEU A 69 -12.06 -9.52 3.92
N LYS A 70 -13.02 -10.45 4.08
CA LYS A 70 -14.02 -10.39 5.14
C LYS A 70 -13.41 -10.44 6.54
N THR A 71 -12.37 -11.25 6.73
CA THR A 71 -11.63 -11.29 8.00
C THR A 71 -10.86 -10.00 8.25
N ILE A 72 -10.18 -9.47 7.23
CA ILE A 72 -9.44 -8.19 7.29
C ILE A 72 -10.40 -7.07 7.69
N LEU A 73 -11.54 -6.92 7.00
CA LEU A 73 -12.51 -5.85 7.28
C LEU A 73 -13.10 -5.93 8.69
N LYS A 74 -13.34 -7.13 9.23
CA LYS A 74 -13.79 -7.29 10.62
C LYS A 74 -12.74 -6.83 11.62
N LYS A 75 -11.45 -7.02 11.32
CA LYS A 75 -10.33 -6.57 12.14
C LYS A 75 -10.21 -5.04 12.06
N GLU A 76 -10.20 -4.47 10.86
CA GLU A 76 -10.15 -3.02 10.64
C GLU A 76 -11.28 -2.26 11.37
N LEU A 77 -12.47 -2.85 11.42
CA LEU A 77 -13.65 -2.20 12.01
C LEU A 77 -13.94 -2.60 13.47
N LYS A 78 -13.11 -3.46 14.09
CA LYS A 78 -13.41 -4.09 15.38
C LYS A 78 -13.69 -3.07 16.49
N ASP A 79 -12.90 -2.00 16.53
CA ASP A 79 -12.92 -0.98 17.58
C ASP A 79 -13.34 0.40 17.03
N VAL A 80 -13.95 0.43 15.84
CA VAL A 80 -14.40 1.65 15.17
C VAL A 80 -15.81 2.03 15.63
N ASP A 81 -15.99 3.30 16.01
CA ASP A 81 -17.32 3.87 16.27
C ASP A 81 -18.07 4.13 14.94
N LEU A 82 -18.89 3.17 14.55
CA LEU A 82 -19.71 3.24 13.33
C LEU A 82 -20.85 4.29 13.39
N SER A 83 -21.07 4.94 14.53
CA SER A 83 -21.99 6.08 14.63
C SER A 83 -21.36 7.39 14.13
N ASN A 84 -20.03 7.47 14.11
CA ASN A 84 -19.25 8.61 13.62
C ASN A 84 -18.16 8.14 12.64
N ILE A 85 -18.60 7.62 11.48
CA ILE A 85 -17.70 7.01 10.49
C ILE A 85 -16.62 7.96 9.94
N GLN A 86 -16.86 9.27 9.93
CA GLN A 86 -15.90 10.24 9.37
C GLN A 86 -14.65 10.41 10.23
N GLU A 87 -14.79 10.27 11.55
CA GLU A 87 -13.67 10.34 12.50
C GLU A 87 -13.18 8.94 12.90
N GLY A 88 -14.06 7.93 12.84
CA GLY A 88 -13.75 6.57 13.28
C GLY A 88 -13.11 5.67 12.23
N VAL A 89 -13.38 5.87 10.93
CA VAL A 89 -12.88 4.98 9.86
C VAL A 89 -11.58 5.53 9.28
N SER A 90 -10.48 4.80 9.49
CA SER A 90 -9.18 5.09 8.88
C SER A 90 -9.04 4.46 7.50
N GLN A 91 -8.11 4.99 6.70
CA GLN A 91 -7.67 4.38 5.45
C GLN A 91 -6.88 3.10 5.73
N ILE A 92 -6.97 2.12 4.82
CA ILE A 92 -6.22 0.86 4.96
C ILE A 92 -4.74 1.12 4.65
N ILE A 93 -3.88 0.75 5.59
CA ILE A 93 -2.42 0.87 5.47
C ILE A 93 -1.90 0.07 4.27
N GLY A 94 -0.94 0.65 3.55
CA GLY A 94 -0.40 0.08 2.32
C GLY A 94 0.01 1.15 1.33
N GLY A 95 -0.16 0.88 0.04
CA GLY A 95 0.17 1.84 -1.02
C GLY A 95 0.53 1.18 -2.34
N ILE A 96 1.32 1.89 -3.15
CA ILE A 96 1.71 1.46 -4.48
C ILE A 96 3.14 0.92 -4.48
N VAL A 97 3.31 -0.28 -5.05
CA VAL A 97 4.61 -0.91 -5.30
C VAL A 97 4.93 -0.80 -6.78
N ILE A 98 6.18 -0.44 -7.11
CA ILE A 98 6.70 -0.51 -8.48
C ILE A 98 7.53 -1.78 -8.67
N LEU A 99 7.18 -2.53 -9.71
CA LEU A 99 7.91 -3.69 -10.20
C LEU A 99 8.60 -3.40 -11.54
N GLU A 100 9.85 -3.80 -11.66
CA GLU A 100 10.59 -3.81 -12.92
C GLU A 100 11.28 -5.17 -13.07
N ASN A 101 11.00 -5.86 -14.18
CA ASN A 101 11.47 -7.23 -14.43
C ASN A 101 11.17 -8.18 -13.25
N ASP A 102 9.95 -8.09 -12.71
CA ASP A 102 9.46 -8.86 -11.55
C ASP A 102 10.23 -8.63 -10.24
N LYS A 103 11.02 -7.55 -10.15
CA LYS A 103 11.69 -7.11 -8.92
C LYS A 103 11.06 -5.86 -8.38
N ILE A 104 10.87 -5.82 -7.06
CA ILE A 104 10.45 -4.60 -6.36
C ILE A 104 11.61 -3.62 -6.40
N ILE A 105 11.34 -2.44 -6.94
CA ILE A 105 12.30 -1.30 -6.93
C ILE A 105 11.85 -0.18 -6.00
N LEU A 106 10.56 -0.14 -5.69
CA LEU A 106 9.95 0.79 -4.75
C LEU A 106 8.71 0.16 -4.14
N GLU A 107 8.59 0.26 -2.83
CA GLU A 107 7.46 -0.13 -2.01
C GLU A 107 7.01 1.04 -1.10
N PRO A 108 5.74 1.06 -0.66
CA PRO A 108 5.29 2.00 0.36
C PRO A 108 6.03 1.75 1.68
N THR A 109 6.17 2.80 2.47
CA THR A 109 6.90 2.81 3.74
C THR A 109 5.94 3.13 4.90
N CYS A 110 6.47 3.39 6.10
CA CYS A 110 5.62 3.52 7.28
C CYS A 110 4.66 4.70 7.15
N CYS A 111 3.46 4.57 7.71
CA CYS A 111 2.41 5.59 7.65
C CYS A 111 1.87 5.89 6.24
N GLY A 112 2.20 5.08 5.23
CA GLY A 112 1.55 5.11 3.92
C GLY A 112 0.21 4.37 3.96
N ASP A 113 -0.76 4.84 3.18
CA ASP A 113 -2.04 4.17 3.02
C ASP A 113 -2.49 4.14 1.55
N ILE A 114 -3.49 3.32 1.25
CA ILE A 114 -3.92 3.14 -0.14
C ILE A 114 -4.48 4.43 -0.78
N SER A 115 -4.91 5.41 0.00
CA SER A 115 -5.37 6.72 -0.52
C SER A 115 -4.25 7.56 -1.11
N ASP A 116 -2.99 7.20 -0.84
CA ASP A 116 -1.80 7.91 -1.33
C ASP A 116 -1.60 7.78 -2.85
N ILE A 117 -2.39 6.95 -3.53
CA ILE A 117 -2.49 6.97 -4.99
C ILE A 117 -2.78 8.38 -5.55
N ARG A 118 -3.42 9.26 -4.76
CA ARG A 118 -3.65 10.65 -5.14
C ARG A 118 -2.34 11.41 -5.37
N ASN A 119 -1.30 11.11 -4.58
CA ASN A 119 0.02 11.69 -4.78
C ASN A 119 0.64 11.19 -6.10
N TRP A 120 0.40 9.94 -6.47
CA TRP A 120 0.87 9.35 -7.72
C TRP A 120 0.18 9.96 -8.95
N GLU A 121 -1.11 10.26 -8.87
CA GLU A 121 -1.85 10.87 -9.98
C GLU A 121 -1.36 12.26 -10.37
N GLU A 122 -0.76 12.99 -9.42
CA GLU A 122 -0.16 14.31 -9.66
C GLU A 122 1.21 14.24 -10.34
N VAL A 123 1.78 13.05 -10.54
CA VAL A 123 3.12 12.89 -11.13
C VAL A 123 3.19 13.49 -12.54
N GLY A 124 2.14 13.31 -13.34
CA GLY A 124 2.06 13.85 -14.71
C GLY A 124 1.90 15.39 -14.76
N ASN A 125 1.50 16.01 -13.67
CA ASN A 125 1.25 17.46 -13.58
C ASN A 125 2.47 18.25 -13.09
N ALA A 126 3.55 17.56 -12.69
CA ALA A 126 4.75 18.23 -12.18
C ALA A 126 5.41 19.14 -13.23
N GLN A 127 6.16 20.13 -12.72
CA GLN A 127 6.97 21.00 -13.57
C GLN A 127 8.18 20.24 -14.12
N LEU A 128 8.53 20.51 -15.39
CA LEU A 128 9.71 19.92 -16.02
C LEU A 128 10.98 20.30 -15.25
N ASN A 129 11.86 19.31 -15.07
CA ASN A 129 13.17 19.41 -14.43
C ASN A 129 13.15 19.96 -12.99
N LYS A 130 12.01 19.90 -12.30
CA LYS A 130 11.88 20.30 -10.90
C LYS A 130 11.55 19.09 -10.04
N TRP A 131 12.31 18.91 -8.97
CA TRP A 131 12.03 17.89 -7.96
C TRP A 131 10.77 18.26 -7.18
N THR A 132 9.90 17.26 -7.00
CA THR A 132 8.68 17.32 -6.21
C THR A 132 8.68 16.12 -5.28
N GLN A 133 8.21 16.31 -4.05
CA GLN A 133 8.04 15.21 -3.11
C GLN A 133 6.88 14.31 -3.53
N LEU A 134 7.08 12.99 -3.49
CA LEU A 134 6.02 12.02 -3.61
C LEU A 134 5.89 11.28 -2.28
N TRP A 135 4.76 11.48 -1.61
CA TRP A 135 4.45 10.79 -0.37
C TRP A 135 4.03 9.34 -0.65
N ILE A 136 4.74 8.41 -0.02
CA ILE A 136 4.51 6.95 -0.07
C ILE A 136 4.60 6.33 1.33
N GLY A 137 4.47 7.16 2.37
CA GLY A 137 4.96 6.91 3.72
C GLY A 137 6.33 7.55 3.98
N HIS A 138 6.85 7.35 5.20
CA HIS A 138 8.19 7.75 5.61
C HIS A 138 9.13 6.52 5.73
N PRO A 139 10.35 6.53 5.13
CA PRO A 139 10.89 7.57 4.27
C PRO A 139 10.11 7.73 2.96
N TRP A 140 10.07 8.95 2.42
CA TRP A 140 9.44 9.26 1.13
C TRP A 140 10.48 9.31 0.00
N ILE A 141 10.03 9.66 -1.20
CA ILE A 141 10.90 9.84 -2.38
C ILE A 141 10.63 11.19 -3.07
N PHE A 142 11.53 11.58 -3.94
CA PHE A 142 11.35 12.70 -4.87
C PHE A 142 11.20 12.19 -6.30
N TYR A 143 10.43 12.92 -7.10
CA TYR A 143 10.30 12.69 -8.53
C TYR A 143 10.44 13.99 -9.32
N LYS A 144 10.83 13.88 -10.59
CA LYS A 144 10.81 15.00 -11.54
C LYS A 144 10.50 14.51 -12.94
N ARG A 145 9.89 15.37 -13.74
CA ARG A 145 9.67 15.13 -15.18
C ARG A 145 10.89 15.57 -15.98
N ILE A 146 11.36 14.73 -16.89
CA ILE A 146 12.47 15.01 -17.81
C ILE A 146 12.06 14.52 -19.20
N ASP A 147 11.75 15.46 -20.10
CA ASP A 147 11.23 15.16 -21.44
C ASP A 147 10.05 14.16 -21.41
N ASN A 148 10.25 12.93 -21.90
CA ASN A 148 9.25 11.86 -21.92
C ASN A 148 9.42 10.84 -20.78
N TYR A 149 10.11 11.22 -19.71
CA TYR A 149 10.44 10.33 -18.60
C TYR A 149 10.11 10.95 -17.24
N ILE A 150 9.83 10.08 -16.28
CA ILE A 150 9.80 10.40 -14.85
C ILE A 150 11.04 9.82 -14.20
N ALA A 151 11.85 10.67 -13.59
CA ALA A 151 12.97 10.23 -12.75
C ALA A 151 12.54 10.23 -11.28
N ILE A 152 12.98 9.22 -10.54
CA ILE A 152 12.67 9.00 -9.13
C ILE A 152 13.98 8.91 -8.34
N SER A 153 14.03 9.51 -7.15
CA SER A 153 15.18 9.44 -6.24
C SER A 153 15.24 8.15 -5.43
N ASP A 154 16.30 8.00 -4.63
CA ASP A 154 16.28 7.03 -3.54
C ASP A 154 15.36 7.51 -2.40
N TYR A 155 15.07 6.62 -1.46
CA TYR A 155 14.34 6.95 -0.22
C TYR A 155 15.09 7.97 0.62
N THR A 156 14.35 8.84 1.30
CA THR A 156 14.92 9.91 2.11
C THR A 156 13.97 10.39 3.21
N ASP A 157 14.57 10.79 4.33
CA ASP A 157 13.90 11.44 5.45
C ASP A 157 13.96 12.97 5.36
N TYR A 158 14.68 13.50 4.36
CA TYR A 158 14.88 14.94 4.20
C TYR A 158 13.75 15.59 3.41
N ASN A 159 13.30 16.75 3.89
CA ASN A 159 12.41 17.63 3.12
C ASN A 159 13.16 18.20 1.90
N LEU A 160 12.39 18.63 0.90
CA LEU A 160 12.95 19.14 -0.36
C LEU A 160 13.90 20.32 -0.15
N GLU A 161 13.59 21.21 0.80
CA GLU A 161 14.41 22.40 1.10
C GLU A 161 15.75 22.06 1.76
N ASP A 162 15.80 20.94 2.49
CA ASP A 162 16.97 20.55 3.29
C ASP A 162 17.86 19.53 2.55
N PHE A 163 17.35 18.89 1.49
CA PHE A 163 18.05 17.81 0.83
C PHE A 163 19.03 18.29 -0.25
N ASN A 164 20.30 18.44 0.15
CA ASN A 164 21.39 18.69 -0.77
C ASN A 164 21.84 17.39 -1.47
N GLY A 165 21.67 17.30 -2.79
CA GLY A 165 22.21 16.19 -3.59
C GLY A 165 21.20 15.15 -4.06
N ILE A 166 19.92 15.51 -4.22
CA ILE A 166 18.91 14.63 -4.82
C ILE A 166 19.42 14.11 -6.17
N SER A 167 19.50 12.79 -6.31
CA SER A 167 19.98 12.12 -7.52
C SER A 167 18.90 11.24 -8.13
N GLU A 168 19.03 10.99 -9.42
CA GLU A 168 18.14 10.09 -10.17
C GLU A 168 18.56 8.65 -9.88
N LYS A 169 17.70 7.90 -9.19
CA LYS A 169 17.91 6.48 -8.89
C LYS A 169 17.27 5.58 -9.94
N TYR A 170 16.01 5.89 -10.28
CA TYR A 170 15.24 5.18 -11.30
C TYR A 170 14.68 6.14 -12.34
N LYS A 171 14.40 5.62 -13.53
CA LYS A 171 13.85 6.42 -14.63
C LYS A 171 12.86 5.58 -15.44
N PHE A 172 11.65 6.08 -15.60
CA PHE A 172 10.56 5.40 -16.27
C PHE A 172 10.01 6.22 -17.42
N SER A 173 9.48 5.56 -18.46
CA SER A 173 8.70 6.24 -19.48
C SER A 173 7.49 6.92 -18.83
N GLU A 174 7.28 8.20 -19.11
CA GLU A 174 6.14 8.96 -18.56
C GLU A 174 4.82 8.33 -19.00
N GLN A 175 4.71 7.97 -20.27
CA GLN A 175 3.51 7.33 -20.81
C GLN A 175 3.21 6.00 -20.10
N GLU A 176 4.25 5.17 -19.90
CA GLU A 176 4.09 3.87 -19.23
C GLU A 176 3.67 4.04 -17.77
N LEU A 177 4.36 4.90 -17.00
CA LEU A 177 4.03 5.13 -15.59
C LEU A 177 2.62 5.67 -15.41
N LEU A 178 2.22 6.68 -16.19
CA LEU A 178 0.87 7.25 -16.11
C LEU A 178 -0.21 6.24 -16.50
N SER A 179 0.08 5.33 -17.44
CA SER A 179 -0.85 4.26 -17.79
C SER A 179 -1.04 3.26 -16.65
N GLU A 180 0.04 2.88 -15.96
CA GLU A 180 -0.01 1.98 -14.81
C GLU A 180 -0.68 2.63 -13.58
N ILE A 181 -0.49 3.93 -13.36
CA ILE A 181 -1.20 4.69 -12.30
C ILE A 181 -2.71 4.63 -12.55
N LYS A 182 -3.13 4.85 -13.80
CA LYS A 182 -4.55 4.76 -14.18
C LYS A 182 -5.10 3.34 -13.97
N LEU A 183 -4.32 2.31 -14.25
CA LEU A 183 -4.72 0.91 -13.96
C LEU A 183 -4.85 0.68 -12.46
N CYS A 184 -3.93 1.19 -11.64
CA CYS A 184 -4.02 1.12 -10.19
C CYS A 184 -5.27 1.82 -9.65
N ARG A 185 -5.62 3.00 -10.18
CA ARG A 185 -6.86 3.69 -9.79
C ARG A 185 -8.09 2.84 -10.08
N ASN A 186 -8.15 2.22 -11.26
CA ASN A 186 -9.25 1.32 -11.61
C ASN A 186 -9.31 0.08 -10.69
N ASN A 187 -8.17 -0.47 -10.31
CA ASN A 187 -8.09 -1.61 -9.40
C ASN A 187 -8.56 -1.23 -7.99
N GLN A 188 -8.16 -0.04 -7.50
CA GLN A 188 -8.64 0.46 -6.20
C GLN A 188 -10.15 0.70 -6.20
N ILE A 189 -10.74 1.22 -7.27
CA ILE A 189 -12.21 1.37 -7.39
C ILE A 189 -12.90 0.00 -7.35
N LYS A 190 -12.33 -1.02 -8.01
CA LYS A 190 -12.87 -2.39 -7.92
C LYS A 190 -12.77 -2.94 -6.50
N PHE A 191 -11.67 -2.66 -5.80
CA PHE A 191 -11.46 -3.06 -4.42
C PHE A 191 -12.43 -2.37 -3.46
N GLU A 192 -12.69 -1.07 -3.62
CA GLU A 192 -13.75 -0.34 -2.90
C GLU A 192 -15.11 -1.04 -3.06
N ASN A 193 -15.48 -1.38 -4.29
CA ASN A 193 -16.75 -2.07 -4.54
C ASN A 193 -16.81 -3.43 -3.82
N ARG A 194 -15.71 -4.21 -3.85
CA ARG A 194 -15.63 -5.48 -3.12
C ARG A 194 -15.77 -5.29 -1.62
N ILE A 195 -15.12 -4.27 -1.04
CA ILE A 195 -15.29 -3.92 0.37
C ILE A 195 -16.75 -3.60 0.66
N SER A 196 -17.37 -2.73 -0.14
CA SER A 196 -18.76 -2.35 0.05
C SER A 196 -19.72 -3.54 0.04
N GLU A 197 -19.57 -4.47 -0.91
CA GLU A 197 -20.41 -5.67 -0.96
C GLU A 197 -20.23 -6.55 0.29
N ILE A 198 -18.99 -6.78 0.74
CA ILE A 198 -18.75 -7.55 1.96
C ILE A 198 -19.31 -6.85 3.20
N LEU A 199 -19.21 -5.52 3.30
CA LEU A 199 -19.79 -4.77 4.41
C LEU A 199 -21.32 -4.86 4.41
N LYS A 200 -21.97 -4.87 3.24
CA LYS A 200 -23.42 -5.11 3.12
C LYS A 200 -23.81 -6.52 3.58
N GLU A 201 -23.03 -7.54 3.20
CA GLU A 201 -23.25 -8.91 3.69
C GLU A 201 -23.09 -9.04 5.21
N LEU A 202 -22.22 -8.21 5.80
CA LEU A 202 -22.04 -8.12 7.25
C LEU A 202 -23.11 -7.26 7.94
N GLU A 203 -24.12 -6.79 7.21
CA GLU A 203 -25.19 -5.91 7.69
C GLU A 203 -24.68 -4.59 8.30
N ILE A 204 -23.50 -4.13 7.88
CA ILE A 204 -22.90 -2.88 8.33
C ILE A 204 -23.57 -1.71 7.59
N LYS A 205 -24.16 -0.79 8.37
CA LYS A 205 -24.76 0.45 7.83
C LYS A 205 -23.69 1.32 7.18
N ASN A 206 -24.10 2.15 6.21
CA ASN A 206 -23.21 3.05 5.48
C ASN A 206 -22.05 2.34 4.74
N ALA A 207 -22.21 1.07 4.39
CA ALA A 207 -21.18 0.24 3.72
C ALA A 207 -20.45 0.94 2.56
N ASN A 208 -21.18 1.61 1.66
CA ASN A 208 -20.57 2.34 0.55
C ASN A 208 -19.68 3.50 1.01
N GLU A 209 -20.09 4.23 2.05
CA GLU A 209 -19.33 5.38 2.57
C GLU A 209 -18.10 4.92 3.34
N ILE A 210 -18.23 3.86 4.15
CA ILE A 210 -17.11 3.23 4.85
C ILE A 210 -16.09 2.72 3.83
N ALA A 211 -16.52 2.01 2.78
CA ALA A 211 -15.62 1.51 1.74
C ALA A 211 -14.83 2.64 1.05
N LYS A 212 -15.49 3.77 0.76
CA LYS A 212 -14.83 4.98 0.23
C LYS A 212 -13.83 5.58 1.20
N LEU A 213 -14.17 5.66 2.49
CA LEU A 213 -13.26 6.17 3.52
C LEU A 213 -12.02 5.29 3.67
N MET A 214 -12.21 3.97 3.75
CA MET A 214 -11.14 2.97 3.86
C MET A 214 -10.19 2.98 2.66
N THR A 215 -10.72 3.23 1.47
CA THR A 215 -9.91 3.30 0.23
C THR A 215 -9.40 4.69 -0.11
N GLY A 216 -9.92 5.72 0.57
CA GLY A 216 -9.63 7.12 0.27
C GLY A 216 -10.08 7.59 -1.11
N ASN A 217 -11.05 6.90 -1.72
CA ASN A 217 -11.72 7.35 -2.94
C ASN A 217 -12.74 8.45 -2.56
N LYS A 218 -12.27 9.69 -2.55
CA LYS A 218 -13.09 10.90 -2.29
C LYS A 218 -13.44 11.60 -3.59
#